data_AF-A0A0C2M9B6-F1
#
_entry.id   AF-A0A0C2M9B6-F1
#
_cell.length_a   1.000
_cell.length_b   1.000
_cell.length_c   1.000
_cell.angle_alpha   90.00
_cell.angle_beta   90.00
_cell.angle_gamma   90.00
#
_symmetry.space_group_name_H-M   'P 1'
#
loop_
_entity.id
_entity.type
_entity.pdbx_description
1 polymer ?
#
loop_
_entity_poly.entity_id
_entity_poly.type
_entity_poly.pdbx_seq_one_letter_code
_entity_poly.pdbx_strand_id
1 'polypeptide(L)'
;MSNRCRQHIINAISPNNSLTAVSRMFDVDLSIIHRIWKEYQLSRKIAKAPKGGNRAKSLNISQESILWDIIEDDCSLTLENLSDRFFNATNIRIIRTQWRDI
;
A
#
# COMPACT_ATOMS: atom_id res chain seq x y z
N MET A 1 9.56 -16.59 -7.41
CA MET A 1 10.18 -15.84 -8.53
C MET A 1 10.99 -14.64 -8.04
N SER A 2 12.27 -14.57 -8.40
CA SER A 2 13.22 -13.50 -8.04
C SER A 2 13.16 -12.29 -9.00
N ASN A 3 13.81 -11.19 -8.64
CA ASN A 3 13.91 -10.01 -9.53
C ASN A 3 14.72 -10.30 -10.80
N ARG A 4 15.75 -11.16 -10.71
CA ARG A 4 16.53 -11.60 -11.87
C ARG A 4 15.66 -12.35 -12.87
N CYS A 5 14.81 -13.27 -12.41
CA CYS A 5 13.84 -13.95 -13.28
C CYS A 5 12.85 -12.96 -13.93
N ARG A 6 12.35 -11.98 -13.19
CA ARG A 6 11.46 -10.93 -13.72
C ARG A 6 12.14 -10.10 -14.82
N GLN A 7 13.42 -9.75 -14.65
CA GLN A 7 14.18 -9.03 -15.66
C GLN A 7 14.28 -9.83 -16.96
N HIS A 8 14.63 -11.12 -16.88
CA HIS A 8 14.74 -11.97 -18.06
C HIS A 8 13.40 -12.13 -18.77
N ILE A 9 12.29 -12.26 -18.03
CA ILE A 9 10.93 -12.27 -18.59
C ILE A 9 10.63 -10.96 -19.31
N ILE A 10 10.88 -9.80 -18.69
CA ILE A 10 10.61 -8.48 -19.31
C ILE A 10 11.46 -8.29 -20.58
N ASN A 11 12.73 -8.66 -20.55
CA ASN A 11 13.62 -8.55 -21.71
C ASN A 11 13.19 -9.47 -22.88
N ALA A 12 12.56 -10.61 -22.57
CA ALA A 12 12.06 -11.54 -23.58
C ALA A 12 10.73 -11.08 -24.21
N ILE A 13 10.00 -10.17 -23.56
CA ILE A 13 8.82 -9.50 -24.13
C ILE A 13 9.31 -8.47 -25.14
N SER A 14 9.47 -8.91 -26.38
CA SER A 14 9.74 -8.08 -27.55
C SER A 14 8.45 -7.88 -28.36
N PRO A 15 8.39 -6.89 -29.26
CA PRO A 15 7.24 -6.73 -30.16
C PRO A 15 6.90 -7.99 -30.98
N ASN A 16 7.88 -8.87 -31.17
CA ASN A 16 7.77 -10.09 -31.96
C ASN A 16 7.42 -11.32 -31.12
N ASN A 17 7.42 -11.21 -29.78
CA ASN A 17 7.11 -12.31 -28.88
C ASN A 17 5.80 -12.05 -28.14
N SER A 18 4.83 -12.96 -28.29
CA SER A 18 3.60 -12.91 -27.49
C SER A 18 3.87 -13.30 -26.04
N LEU A 19 3.06 -12.81 -25.11
CA LEU A 19 3.13 -13.20 -23.69
C LEU A 19 2.96 -14.72 -23.50
N THR A 20 2.20 -15.37 -24.38
CA THR A 20 2.05 -16.84 -24.43
C THR A 20 3.34 -17.55 -24.81
N ALA A 21 4.11 -17.02 -25.76
CA ALA A 21 5.41 -17.57 -26.12
C ALA A 21 6.41 -17.42 -24.95
N VAL A 22 6.40 -16.26 -24.28
CA VAL A 22 7.24 -16.02 -23.10
C VAL A 22 6.85 -16.94 -21.93
N SER A 23 5.56 -17.17 -21.70
CA SER A 23 5.06 -18.12 -20.69
C SER A 23 5.61 -19.53 -20.91
N ARG A 24 5.55 -20.03 -22.15
CA ARG A 24 6.11 -21.34 -22.53
C ARG A 24 7.65 -21.38 -22.41
N MET A 25 8.33 -20.32 -22.81
CA MET A 25 9.79 -20.24 -22.80
C MET A 25 10.38 -20.29 -21.37
N PHE A 26 9.66 -19.74 -20.39
CA PHE A 26 10.12 -19.69 -19.00
C PHE A 26 9.44 -20.71 -18.08
N ASP A 27 8.52 -21.53 -18.60
CA ASP A 27 7.67 -22.45 -17.83
C ASP A 27 6.98 -21.75 -16.64
N VAL A 28 6.36 -20.60 -16.94
CA VAL A 28 5.66 -19.76 -15.96
C VAL A 28 4.24 -19.54 -16.43
N ASP A 29 3.28 -19.66 -15.52
CA ASP A 29 1.87 -19.40 -15.81
C ASP A 29 1.65 -18.06 -16.52
N LEU A 30 0.82 -18.10 -17.57
CA LEU A 30 0.49 -16.93 -18.37
C LEU A 30 -0.07 -15.77 -17.51
N SER A 31 -0.83 -16.10 -16.45
CA SER A 31 -1.36 -15.12 -15.50
C SER A 31 -0.25 -14.35 -14.76
N ILE A 32 0.84 -15.02 -14.43
CA ILE A 32 2.02 -14.42 -13.78
C ILE A 32 2.75 -13.51 -14.78
N ILE A 33 2.90 -13.94 -16.04
CA ILE A 33 3.51 -13.14 -17.11
C ILE A 33 2.71 -11.84 -17.34
N HIS A 34 1.37 -11.93 -17.46
CA HIS A 34 0.51 -10.76 -17.59
C HIS A 34 0.66 -9.79 -16.42
N ARG A 35 0.73 -10.32 -15.18
CA ARG A 35 0.91 -9.50 -13.99
C ARG A 35 2.25 -8.75 -14.00
N ILE A 36 3.35 -9.44 -14.32
CA ILE A 36 4.68 -8.82 -14.40
C ILE A 36 4.68 -7.71 -15.46
N TRP A 37 4.13 -7.99 -16.64
CA TRP A 37 4.09 -7.02 -17.73
C TRP A 37 3.29 -5.77 -17.36
N LYS A 38 2.11 -5.95 -16.77
CA LYS A 38 1.28 -4.84 -16.28
C LYS A 38 1.98 -4.01 -15.20
N GLU A 39 2.62 -4.67 -14.23
CA GLU A 39 3.41 -3.98 -13.18
C GLU A 39 4.57 -3.18 -13.79
N TYR A 40 5.25 -3.72 -14.82
CA TYR A 40 6.33 -3.03 -15.53
C TYR A 40 5.82 -1.83 -16.35
N GLN A 41 4.70 -1.97 -17.06
CA GLN A 41 4.10 -0.85 -17.81
C GLN A 41 3.72 0.32 -16.90
N LEU A 42 3.18 0.03 -15.72
CA LEU A 42 2.72 1.03 -14.77
C LEU A 42 3.86 1.74 -14.03
N SER A 43 4.87 1.00 -13.61
CA SER A 43 5.91 1.51 -12.69
C SER A 43 7.28 1.69 -13.33
N ARG A 44 7.51 1.12 -14.52
CA ARG A 44 8.83 0.93 -15.14
C ARG A 44 9.86 0.22 -14.25
N LYS A 45 9.43 -0.38 -13.13
CA LYS A 45 10.30 -1.06 -12.15
C LYS A 45 10.17 -2.58 -12.32
N ILE A 46 11.30 -3.27 -12.26
CA ILE A 46 11.37 -4.74 -12.31
C ILE A 46 11.11 -5.36 -10.93
N ALA A 47 11.47 -4.63 -9.87
CA ALA A 47 11.24 -5.06 -8.50
C ALA A 47 9.74 -5.29 -8.25
N LYS A 48 9.42 -6.35 -7.51
CA LYS A 48 8.05 -6.51 -7.00
C LYS A 48 7.69 -5.28 -6.16
N ALA A 49 6.44 -4.84 -6.24
CA ALA A 49 5.89 -3.96 -5.23
C ALA A 49 6.11 -4.61 -3.85
N PRO A 50 6.49 -3.84 -2.82
CA PRO A 50 6.63 -4.38 -1.47
C PRO A 50 5.33 -5.10 -1.09
N LYS A 51 5.45 -6.39 -0.75
CA LYS A 51 4.32 -7.18 -0.23
C LYS A 51 4.11 -6.74 1.21
N GLY A 52 3.12 -5.87 1.42
CA GLY A 52 2.83 -5.29 2.73
C GLY A 52 3.66 -4.04 2.96
N GLY A 53 3.10 -2.89 2.59
CA GLY A 53 3.44 -1.65 3.26
C GLY A 53 2.42 -1.48 4.37
N ASN A 54 2.89 -1.24 5.60
CA ASN A 54 2.07 -0.69 6.67
C ASN A 54 1.17 0.38 6.06
N ARG A 55 -0.15 0.29 6.31
CA ARG A 55 -1.05 1.43 6.06
C ARG A 55 -0.32 2.64 6.64
N ALA A 56 -0.13 3.69 5.84
CA ALA A 56 0.47 4.91 6.35
C ALA A 56 -0.26 5.24 7.65
N LYS A 57 0.48 5.46 8.75
CA LYS A 57 -0.11 5.88 10.02
C LYS A 57 -1.09 6.99 9.69
N SER A 58 -2.35 6.80 10.06
CA SER A 58 -3.43 7.74 9.71
C SER A 58 -3.16 9.13 10.27
N LEU A 59 -2.32 9.22 11.31
CA LEU A 59 -1.94 10.44 11.99
C LEU A 59 -0.43 10.68 11.87
N ASN A 60 -0.04 11.94 11.73
CA ASN A 60 1.34 12.37 11.89
C ASN A 60 1.68 12.53 13.39
N ILE A 61 2.96 12.71 13.71
CA ILE A 61 3.45 12.77 15.11
C ILE A 61 2.78 13.90 15.90
N SER A 62 2.52 15.06 15.27
CA SER A 62 1.86 16.19 15.94
C SER A 62 0.40 15.87 16.28
N GLN A 63 -0.30 15.17 15.39
CA GLN A 63 -1.66 14.70 15.61
C GLN A 63 -1.73 13.58 16.67
N GLU A 64 -0.78 12.66 16.68
CA GLU A 64 -0.68 11.64 17.75
C GLU A 64 -0.51 12.32 19.12
N SER A 65 0.34 13.35 19.23
CA SER A 65 0.53 14.09 20.49
C SER A 65 -0.77 14.75 20.97
N ILE A 66 -1.48 15.46 20.09
CA ILE A 66 -2.75 16.12 20.43
C ILE A 66 -3.80 15.11 20.86
N LEU A 67 -3.82 13.93 20.23
CA LEU A 67 -4.72 12.86 20.62
C LEU A 67 -4.40 12.34 22.03
N TRP A 68 -3.12 12.14 22.34
CA TRP A 68 -2.69 11.76 23.69
C TRP A 68 -3.06 12.81 24.74
N ASP A 69 -2.85 14.09 24.45
CA ASP A 69 -3.22 15.19 25.36
C ASP A 69 -4.73 15.16 25.68
N ILE A 70 -5.59 14.89 24.69
CA ILE A 70 -7.05 14.80 24.89
C ILE A 70 -7.44 13.57 25.72
N ILE A 71 -6.77 12.43 25.49
CA ILE A 71 -7.03 11.20 26.24
C ILE A 71 -6.55 11.36 27.69
N GLU A 72 -5.39 11.99 27.91
CA GLU A 72 -4.85 12.24 29.24
C GLU A 72 -5.70 13.25 30.03
N ASP A 73 -6.29 14.23 29.36
CA ASP A 73 -7.28 15.16 29.94
C ASP A 73 -8.57 14.45 30.39
N ASP A 74 -9.08 13.50 29.60
CA ASP A 74 -10.28 12.73 29.94
C ASP A 74 -10.28 11.31 29.32
N CYS A 75 -9.76 10.36 30.11
CA CYS A 75 -9.72 8.94 29.74
C CYS A 75 -11.11 8.28 29.62
N SER A 76 -12.20 8.95 30.02
CA SER A 76 -13.55 8.40 30.00
C SER A 76 -14.32 8.70 28.70
N LEU A 77 -13.69 9.45 27.78
CA LEU A 77 -14.30 9.85 26.52
C LEU A 77 -14.73 8.65 25.68
N THR A 78 -15.96 8.74 25.17
CA THR A 78 -16.41 7.86 24.09
C THR A 78 -15.67 8.20 22.80
N LEU A 79 -15.59 7.24 21.87
CA LEU A 79 -14.94 7.45 20.57
C LEU A 79 -15.54 8.64 19.79
N GLU A 80 -16.84 8.88 19.96
CA GLU A 80 -17.55 10.01 19.32
C GLU A 80 -17.09 11.34 19.91
N ASN A 81 -17.07 11.46 21.24
CA ASN A 81 -16.60 12.67 21.92
C ASN A 81 -15.10 12.92 21.67
N LEU A 82 -14.29 11.86 21.62
CA LEU A 82 -12.87 11.94 21.28
C LEU A 82 -12.68 12.46 19.85
N SER A 83 -13.47 11.97 18.89
CA SER A 83 -13.42 12.44 17.51
C SER A 83 -13.82 13.90 17.36
N ASP A 84 -14.82 14.35 18.10
CA ASP A 84 -15.27 15.75 18.03
C ASP A 84 -14.25 16.69 18.70
N ARG A 85 -13.69 16.31 19.85
CA ARG A 85 -12.61 17.08 20.49
C ARG A 85 -11.37 17.16 19.61
N PHE A 86 -10.95 16.04 19.03
CA PHE A 86 -9.83 16.00 18.11
C PHE A 86 -10.09 16.88 16.88
N PHE A 87 -11.29 16.79 16.29
CA PHE A 87 -11.68 17.64 15.17
C PHE A 87 -11.63 19.12 15.53
N ASN A 88 -12.08 19.52 16.72
CA ASN A 88 -12.02 20.91 17.16
C ASN A 88 -10.59 21.42 17.36
N ALA A 89 -9.67 20.56 17.79
CA ALA A 89 -8.27 20.92 18.01
C ALA A 89 -7.46 21.00 16.71
N THR A 90 -7.72 20.11 15.75
CA THR A 90 -6.88 19.96 14.55
C THR A 90 -7.57 20.34 13.24
N ASN A 91 -8.89 20.58 13.25
CA ASN A 91 -9.75 20.71 12.08
C ASN A 91 -9.70 19.50 11.13
N ILE A 92 -9.46 18.30 11.67
CA ILE A 92 -9.32 17.05 10.90
C ILE A 92 -10.28 16.01 11.44
N ARG A 93 -11.08 15.43 10.52
CA ARG A 93 -12.11 14.46 10.89
C ARG A 93 -11.58 13.04 10.68
N ILE A 94 -11.43 12.30 11.77
CA ILE A 94 -11.04 10.88 11.75
C ILE A 94 -12.30 10.05 11.56
N ILE A 95 -12.35 9.22 10.52
CA ILE A 95 -13.49 8.31 10.30
C ILE A 95 -13.33 7.03 11.14
N ARG A 96 -14.44 6.38 11.49
CA ARG A 96 -14.49 5.18 12.36
C ARG A 96 -13.52 4.05 11.98
N THR A 97 -13.18 3.93 10.70
CA THR A 97 -12.26 2.91 10.18
C THR A 97 -10.79 3.23 10.46
N GLN A 98 -10.43 4.50 10.65
CA GLN A 98 -9.09 4.95 11.00
C GLN A 98 -8.77 4.79 12.49
N TRP A 99 -9.80 4.88 13.36
CA TRP A 99 -9.67 4.60 14.79
C TRP A 99 -9.23 3.17 15.14
N ARG A 100 -9.41 2.20 14.23
CA ARG A 100 -9.00 0.80 14.46
C ARG A 100 -7.49 0.58 14.33
N ASP A 101 -6.81 1.53 13.70
CA ASP A 101 -5.39 1.46 13.38
C ASP A 101 -4.57 2.45 14.26
N ILE A 102 -5.21 3.12 15.23
CA ILE A 102 -4.63 4.00 16.26
C ILE A 102 -4.63 3.23 17.59
#